data_AF-A0A6B3FB10-F1
#
_entry.id   AF-A0A6B3FB10-F1
#
_cell.length_a   1.000
_cell.length_b   1.000
_cell.length_c   1.000
_cell.angle_alpha   90.00
_cell.angle_beta   90.00
_cell.angle_gamma   90.00
#
_symmetry.space_group_name_H-M   'P 1'
#
loop_
_entity.id
_entity.type
_entity.pdbx_description
1 polymer ?
#
loop_
_entity_poly.entity_id
_entity_poly.type
_entity_poly.pdbx_seq_one_letter_code
_entity_poly.pdbx_strand_id
1 'polypeptide(L)'
;VRVADRWCDRLGAPLAIVHKRRDKDVANQVTVHEVVGDVKDRVCVLVDDMIDTGGTICAAADALYAHGAADVIVTATHGVLSGPAADRLKNS
;
A
#
# COMPACT_ATOMS: atom_id res chain seq x y z
N VAL A 1 -5.24 -8.91 -4.90
CA VAL A 1 -6.30 -9.52 -4.06
C VAL A 1 -5.97 -10.95 -3.64
N ARG A 2 -5.82 -11.93 -4.56
CA ARG A 2 -5.57 -13.35 -4.18
C ARG A 2 -4.34 -13.59 -3.29
N VAL A 3 -3.26 -12.83 -3.49
CA VAL A 3 -2.05 -12.94 -2.66
C VAL A 3 -2.33 -12.45 -1.24
N ALA A 4 -2.92 -11.27 -1.09
CA ALA A 4 -3.31 -10.71 0.21
C ALA A 4 -4.30 -11.61 0.96
N ASP A 5 -5.28 -12.18 0.26
CA ASP A 5 -6.27 -13.12 0.81
C ASP A 5 -5.60 -14.36 1.44
N ARG A 6 -4.58 -14.93 0.76
CA ARG A 6 -3.80 -16.04 1.32
C ARG A 6 -3.01 -15.63 2.57
N TRP A 7 -2.53 -14.40 2.64
CA TRP A 7 -1.88 -13.88 3.84
C TRP A 7 -2.86 -13.68 4.99
N CYS A 8 -4.09 -13.23 4.69
CA CYS A 8 -5.17 -13.16 5.67
C CYS A 8 -5.44 -14.53 6.32
N ASP A 9 -5.57 -15.59 5.52
CA ASP A 9 -5.76 -16.97 6.04
C ASP A 9 -4.61 -17.42 6.95
N ARG A 10 -3.36 -17.09 6.58
CA ARG A 10 -2.17 -17.50 7.34
C ARG A 10 -1.97 -16.71 8.63
N LEU A 11 -2.31 -15.43 8.62
CA LEU A 11 -2.13 -14.53 9.75
C LEU A 11 -3.38 -14.46 10.65
N GLY A 12 -4.51 -15.04 10.23
CA GLY A 12 -5.78 -14.89 10.93
C GLY A 12 -6.27 -13.44 10.96
N ALA A 13 -5.98 -12.67 9.90
CA ALA A 13 -6.19 -11.22 9.84
C ALA A 13 -7.26 -10.86 8.80
N PRO A 14 -8.07 -9.81 9.04
CA PRO A 14 -9.04 -9.35 8.05
C PRO A 14 -8.36 -8.72 6.82
N LEU A 15 -9.06 -8.75 5.69
CA LEU A 15 -8.59 -8.14 4.45
C LEU A 15 -8.99 -6.66 4.38
N ALA A 16 -8.03 -5.81 4.01
CA ALA A 16 -8.27 -4.45 3.56
C ALA A 16 -7.72 -4.25 2.14
N ILE A 17 -8.34 -3.38 1.35
CA ILE A 17 -7.98 -3.13 -0.04
C ILE A 17 -7.76 -1.64 -0.24
N VAL A 18 -6.56 -1.26 -0.68
CA VAL A 18 -6.27 0.10 -1.17
C VAL A 18 -6.61 0.15 -2.65
N HIS A 19 -7.69 0.83 -3.00
CA HIS A 19 -8.11 1.00 -4.39
C HIS A 19 -7.61 2.33 -4.94
N LYS A 20 -6.85 2.24 -6.04
CA LYS A 20 -6.33 3.41 -6.74
C LYS A 20 -7.34 3.89 -7.78
N ARG A 21 -8.02 5.02 -7.57
CA ARG A 21 -8.79 5.69 -8.63
C ARG A 21 -7.96 6.78 -9.28
N ARG A 22 -7.83 6.73 -10.61
CA ARG A 22 -7.23 7.82 -11.40
C ARG A 22 -8.37 8.62 -12.01
N ASP A 23 -8.42 9.91 -11.69
CA ASP A 23 -9.32 10.82 -12.41
C ASP A 23 -8.83 10.94 -13.86
N LYS A 24 -9.71 10.65 -14.82
CA LYS A 24 -9.36 10.65 -16.25
C LYS A 24 -9.42 12.06 -16.84
N ASP A 25 -10.13 12.96 -16.17
CA ASP A 25 -10.49 14.26 -16.73
C ASP A 25 -9.57 15.39 -16.25
N VAL A 26 -8.74 15.12 -15.23
CA VAL A 26 -7.76 16.08 -14.70
C VAL A 26 -6.35 15.53 -14.84
N ALA A 27 -5.63 15.99 -15.86
CA ALA A 27 -4.22 15.69 -16.02
C ALA A 27 -3.44 16.19 -14.78
N ASN A 28 -2.62 15.32 -14.19
CA ASN A 28 -1.74 15.60 -13.05
C ASN A 28 -2.39 15.89 -11.68
N GLN A 29 -3.68 15.62 -11.46
CA GLN A 29 -4.22 15.62 -10.09
C GLN A 29 -4.18 14.23 -9.44
N VAL A 30 -3.73 14.23 -8.19
CA VAL A 30 -3.38 13.05 -7.39
C VAL A 30 -4.65 12.26 -7.05
N THR A 31 -4.76 11.12 -7.71
CA THR A 31 -5.30 9.84 -7.23
C THR A 31 -5.77 9.84 -5.76
N VAL A 32 -7.09 9.78 -5.54
CA VAL A 32 -7.63 9.43 -4.23
C VAL A 32 -7.42 7.93 -4.01
N HIS A 33 -6.76 7.56 -2.91
CA HIS A 33 -6.63 6.19 -2.46
C HIS A 33 -7.80 5.87 -1.53
N GLU A 34 -8.77 5.13 -2.04
CA GLU A 34 -9.92 4.67 -1.25
C GLU A 34 -9.51 3.40 -0.50
N VAL A 35 -9.53 3.43 0.84
CA VAL A 35 -9.25 2.26 1.68
C VAL A 35 -10.58 1.58 2.01
N VAL A 36 -10.75 0.34 1.56
CA VAL A 36 -11.91 -0.50 1.87
C VAL A 36 -11.49 -1.51 2.95
N GLY A 37 -12.11 -1.41 4.12
CA GLY A 37 -11.79 -2.23 5.30
C GLY A 37 -11.46 -1.36 6.51
N ASP A 38 -11.53 -1.95 7.71
CA ASP A 38 -11.16 -1.26 8.96
C ASP A 38 -9.66 -1.40 9.21
N VAL A 39 -8.94 -0.29 9.13
CA VAL A 39 -7.49 -0.19 9.33
C VAL A 39 -7.10 0.64 10.54
N LYS A 40 -8.07 1.29 11.20
CA LYS A 40 -7.79 2.25 12.26
C LYS A 40 -7.20 1.55 13.48
N ASP A 41 -6.15 2.14 14.05
CA ASP A 41 -5.41 1.66 15.22
C ASP A 41 -4.83 0.23 15.03
N ARG A 42 -4.65 -0.21 13.78
CA ARG A 42 -4.11 -1.54 13.42
C ARG A 42 -2.76 -1.44 12.72
N VAL A 43 -1.93 -2.47 12.90
CA VAL A 43 -0.75 -2.70 12.08
C VAL A 43 -1.18 -3.32 10.76
N CYS A 44 -0.94 -2.61 9.65
CA CYS A 44 -1.32 -3.05 8.32
C CYS A 44 -0.14 -3.75 7.65
N VAL A 45 -0.34 -4.99 7.18
CA VAL A 45 0.65 -5.71 6.36
C VAL A 45 0.30 -5.51 4.89
N LEU A 46 1.04 -4.66 4.20
CA LEU A 46 0.87 -4.38 2.79
C LEU A 46 1.73 -5.34 1.96
N VAL A 47 1.07 -6.15 1.13
CA VAL A 47 1.72 -7.20 0.34
C VAL A 47 1.62 -6.89 -1.14
N ASP A 48 2.77 -6.90 -1.83
CA ASP A 48 2.85 -6.87 -3.28
C ASP A 48 3.76 -8.00 -3.80
N ASP A 49 3.75 -8.27 -5.10
CA ASP A 49 4.74 -9.18 -5.69
C ASP A 49 6.10 -8.50 -5.86
N MET A 50 6.10 -7.21 -6.21
CA MET A 50 7.28 -6.43 -6.58
C MET A 50 7.24 -5.00 -6.04
N ILE A 51 8.42 -4.46 -5.71
CA ILE A 51 8.63 -3.03 -5.53
C ILE A 51 9.68 -2.54 -6.53
N ASP A 52 9.25 -1.70 -7.47
CA ASP A 52 10.11 -1.07 -8.47
C ASP A 52 10.58 0.32 -8.02
N THR A 53 9.89 1.41 -8.40
CA THR A 53 10.29 2.78 -8.03
C THR A 53 9.81 3.24 -6.65
N GLY A 54 9.16 2.36 -5.87
CA GLY A 54 8.57 2.69 -4.56
C GLY A 54 7.30 3.56 -4.57
N GLY A 55 6.93 4.17 -5.71
CA GLY A 55 5.84 5.15 -5.75
C GLY A 55 4.46 4.58 -5.35
N THR A 56 4.13 3.37 -5.81
CA THR A 56 2.85 2.73 -5.47
C THR A 56 2.77 2.37 -3.99
N ILE A 57 3.84 1.82 -3.42
CA ILE A 57 3.84 1.29 -2.07
C ILE A 57 3.86 2.41 -1.03
N CYS A 58 4.61 3.50 -1.27
CA CYS A 58 4.60 4.68 -0.41
C CYS A 58 3.21 5.34 -0.42
N ALA A 59 2.62 5.55 -1.60
CA ALA A 59 1.29 6.17 -1.68
C ALA A 59 0.19 5.31 -1.00
N ALA A 60 0.33 3.98 -1.04
CA ALA A 60 -0.56 3.08 -0.31
C ALA A 60 -0.33 3.14 1.21
N ALA A 61 0.92 3.23 1.67
CA ALA A 61 1.24 3.42 3.09
C ALA A 61 0.69 4.76 3.61
N ASP A 62 0.91 5.86 2.87
CA ASP A 62 0.37 7.18 3.18
C ASP A 62 -1.17 7.12 3.32
N ALA A 63 -1.84 6.42 2.40
CA ALA A 63 -3.28 6.24 2.46
C ALA A 63 -3.72 5.46 3.72
N LEU A 64 -3.00 4.41 4.11
CA LEU A 64 -3.30 3.65 5.33
C LEU A 64 -3.12 4.52 6.58
N TYR A 65 -2.03 5.28 6.69
CA TYR A 65 -1.80 6.20 7.80
C TYR A 65 -2.86 7.32 7.84
N ALA A 66 -3.25 7.88 6.69
CA ALA A 66 -4.32 8.86 6.61
C ALA A 66 -5.68 8.32 7.10
N HIS A 67 -5.89 7.01 7.04
CA HIS A 67 -7.07 6.32 7.58
C HIS A 67 -6.88 5.80 9.01
N GLY A 68 -5.79 6.19 9.68
CA GLY A 68 -5.53 5.92 11.09
C GLY A 68 -4.86 4.59 11.39
N ALA A 69 -4.18 3.96 10.43
CA ALA A 69 -3.33 2.81 10.71
C ALA A 69 -2.29 3.16 11.79
N ALA A 70 -2.06 2.22 12.73
CA ALA A 70 -1.06 2.40 13.78
C ALA A 70 0.36 2.25 13.25
N ASP A 71 0.54 1.32 12.29
CA ASP A 71 1.80 1.08 11.62
C ASP A 71 1.57 0.39 10.27
N VAL A 72 2.56 0.44 9.37
CA VAL A 72 2.51 -0.20 8.05
C VAL A 72 3.78 -1.00 7.82
N ILE A 73 3.63 -2.31 7.67
CA ILE A 73 4.70 -3.24 7.30
C ILE A 73 4.53 -3.61 5.84
N VAL A 74 5.55 -3.36 5.03
CA VAL A 74 5.54 -3.69 3.60
C VAL A 74 6.32 -4.97 3.35
N THR A 75 5.78 -5.85 2.51
CA THR A 75 6.50 -7.03 2.02
C THR A 75 6.29 -7.25 0.52
N ALA A 76 7.35 -7.65 -0.15
CA ALA A 76 7.32 -8.02 -1.56
C ALA A 76 8.30 -9.16 -1.85
N THR A 77 8.02 -9.95 -2.88
CA THR A 77 8.92 -11.03 -3.31
C THR A 77 10.12 -10.48 -4.08
N HIS A 78 9.91 -9.45 -4.88
CA HIS A 78 10.92 -8.88 -5.77
C HIS A 78 11.15 -7.40 -5.47
N GLY A 79 12.23 -7.07 -4.76
CA GLY A 79 12.69 -5.69 -4.63
C GLY A 79 13.56 -5.30 -5.81
N VAL A 80 12.97 -4.79 -6.91
CA VAL A 80 13.73 -4.22 -8.03
C VAL A 80 14.38 -2.90 -7.60
N LEU A 81 13.67 -2.11 -6.79
CA LEU A 81 14.17 -0.92 -6.11
C LEU A 81 14.90 0.07 -7.05
N SER A 82 14.30 0.32 -8.22
CA SER A 82 14.92 1.17 -9.24
C SER A 82 14.76 2.66 -8.96
N GLY A 83 15.66 3.47 -9.53
CA GLY A 83 15.59 4.91 -9.51
C GLY A 83 15.43 5.48 -8.08
N PRO A 84 14.35 6.24 -7.78
CA PRO A 84 14.17 6.93 -6.51
C PRO A 84 13.67 6.03 -5.36
N ALA A 85 13.63 4.70 -5.54
CA ALA A 85 13.01 3.79 -4.57
C ALA A 85 13.63 3.89 -3.17
N ALA A 86 14.96 3.87 -3.07
CA ALA A 86 15.64 3.95 -1.79
C ALA A 86 15.32 5.23 -1.02
N ASP A 87 15.34 6.38 -1.72
CA ASP A 87 15.02 7.67 -1.12
C ASP A 87 13.55 7.78 -0.72
N ARG A 88 12.63 7.25 -1.54
CA ARG A 88 11.20 7.24 -1.20
C ARG A 88 10.91 6.38 0.02
N LEU A 89 11.44 5.15 0.06
CA LEU A 89 11.21 4.22 1.17
C LEU A 89 11.86 4.69 2.47
N LYS A 90 12.97 5.44 2.40
CA LYS A 90 13.61 6.03 3.59
C LYS A 90 12.81 7.19 4.18
N ASN A 91 12.08 7.92 3.34
CA ASN A 91 11.38 9.16 3.72
C ASN A 91 9.85 8.98 3.76
N SER A 92 9.35 7.74 3.67
CA SER A 92 7.94 7.39 3.82
C SER A 92 7.58 7.11 5.27
#